data_AF-A0A7S4FBF6-F1
#
_entry.id   AF-A0A7S4FBF6-F1
#
_cell.length_a   1.000
_cell.length_b   1.000
_cell.length_c   1.000
_cell.angle_alpha   90.00
_cell.angle_beta   90.00
_cell.angle_gamma   90.00
#
_symmetry.space_group_name_H-M   'P 1'
#
loop_
_entity.id
_entity.type
_entity.pdbx_description
1 polymer ?
#
loop_
_entity_poly.entity_id
_entity_poly.type
_entity_poly.pdbx_seq_one_letter_code
_entity_poly.pdbx_strand_id
1 'polypeptide(L)'
;QLCASLVSFESLADAQAAADVLCTEKLLNSLKQLVVEGDSMVVLVIQLLHCLCLNPKNAEKLASCGIFPVLTAALRAEDELLRAQGLAFLAVLAEQEGMELVLANAGICSLLASLSSSSSSDIWYWIVAIVLALLPRTAQLRPPHRKQLLRTLRAAAERLADGSLRLQQSECRLLKRALSEMHVYTRMLKSAPIRPVAVRAV
;
A
#
# COMPACT_ATOMS: atom_id res chain seq x y z
N GLN A 1 -6.97 -6.33 28.33
CA GLN A 1 -8.19 -7.16 28.31
C GLN A 1 -8.80 -7.27 26.92
N LEU A 2 -8.93 -6.19 26.13
CA LEU A 2 -9.43 -6.25 24.73
C LEU A 2 -8.63 -7.19 23.80
N CYS A 3 -7.31 -7.27 23.91
CA CYS A 3 -6.51 -8.17 23.06
C CYS A 3 -6.69 -9.67 23.40
N ALA A 4 -7.09 -10.02 24.63
CA ALA A 4 -7.35 -11.42 24.99
C ALA A 4 -8.74 -11.87 24.52
N SER A 5 -9.69 -10.94 24.40
CA SER A 5 -11.04 -11.18 23.87
C SER A 5 -11.07 -11.37 22.35
N LEU A 6 -10.06 -10.87 21.63
CA LEU A 6 -9.93 -11.05 20.18
C LEU A 6 -9.33 -12.41 19.79
N VAL A 7 -8.85 -13.21 20.75
CA VAL A 7 -8.13 -14.48 20.51
C VAL A 7 -9.07 -15.70 20.55
N SER A 8 -10.36 -15.52 20.88
CA SER A 8 -11.35 -16.61 20.92
C SER A 8 -12.43 -16.49 19.84
N PHE A 9 -12.09 -16.02 18.63
CA PHE A 9 -13.02 -16.15 17.52
C PHE A 9 -12.97 -17.58 16.99
N GLU A 10 -14.07 -18.31 17.19
CA GLU A 10 -14.25 -19.67 16.67
C GLU A 10 -14.40 -19.68 15.14
N SER A 11 -14.73 -18.52 14.55
CA SER A 11 -14.85 -18.36 13.10
C SER A 11 -14.35 -16.98 12.60
N LEU A 12 -13.93 -16.94 11.34
CA LEU A 12 -13.58 -15.70 10.62
C LEU A 12 -14.78 -14.72 10.58
N ALA A 13 -16.01 -15.24 10.54
CA ALA A 13 -17.23 -14.43 10.51
C ALA A 13 -17.43 -13.65 11.82
N ASP A 14 -17.13 -14.26 12.96
CA ASP A 14 -17.26 -13.59 14.26
C ASP A 14 -16.23 -12.47 14.42
N ALA A 15 -15.00 -12.70 13.93
CA ALA A 15 -13.95 -11.69 13.89
C ALA A 15 -14.35 -10.50 13.00
N GLN A 16 -14.97 -10.75 11.84
CA GLN A 16 -15.47 -9.71 10.95
C GLN A 16 -16.63 -8.92 11.58
N ALA A 17 -17.58 -9.60 12.22
CA ALA A 17 -18.69 -8.95 12.92
C ALA A 17 -18.20 -8.04 14.05
N ALA A 18 -17.23 -8.52 14.84
CA ALA A 18 -16.61 -7.71 15.89
C ALA A 18 -15.85 -6.50 15.30
N ALA A 19 -15.10 -6.68 14.22
CA ALA A 19 -14.41 -5.58 13.54
C ALA A 19 -15.38 -4.50 13.06
N ASP A 20 -16.54 -4.89 12.52
CA ASP A 20 -17.56 -3.95 12.05
C ASP A 20 -18.17 -3.12 13.18
N VAL A 21 -18.43 -3.75 14.33
CA VAL A 21 -18.89 -3.05 15.54
C VAL A 21 -17.82 -2.10 16.08
N LEU A 22 -16.55 -2.50 16.04
CA LEU A 22 -15.44 -1.69 16.55
C LEU A 22 -15.11 -0.51 15.63
N CYS A 23 -15.33 -0.64 14.31
CA CYS A 23 -14.99 0.38 13.31
C CYS A 23 -15.97 1.58 13.32
N THR A 24 -16.00 2.28 14.45
CA THR A 24 -16.74 3.53 14.69
C THR A 24 -15.89 4.74 14.33
N GLU A 25 -16.52 5.82 13.89
CA GLU A 25 -15.83 7.07 13.53
C GLU A 25 -14.99 7.63 14.69
N LYS A 26 -15.52 7.57 15.92
CA LYS A 26 -14.81 8.03 17.13
C LYS A 26 -13.53 7.22 17.37
N LEU A 27 -13.59 5.89 17.24
CA LEU A 27 -12.40 5.05 17.37
C LEU A 27 -11.40 5.39 16.27
N LEU A 28 -11.83 5.44 15.01
CA LEU A 28 -10.94 5.71 13.88
C LEU A 28 -10.22 7.07 14.01
N ASN A 29 -10.93 8.11 14.46
CA ASN A 29 -10.32 9.42 14.70
C ASN A 29 -9.32 9.38 15.86
N SER A 30 -9.59 8.61 16.91
CA SER A 30 -8.66 8.43 18.03
C SER A 30 -7.40 7.65 17.60
N LEU A 31 -7.55 6.59 16.82
CA LEU A 31 -6.43 5.83 16.27
C LEU A 31 -5.58 6.68 15.33
N LYS A 32 -6.21 7.46 14.45
CA LYS A 32 -5.51 8.41 13.57
C LYS A 32 -4.67 9.40 14.38
N GLN A 33 -5.24 9.97 15.44
CA GLN A 33 -4.53 10.90 16.34
C GLN A 33 -3.29 10.25 16.96
N LEU A 34 -3.41 9.01 17.44
CA LEU A 34 -2.26 8.25 17.99
C LEU A 34 -1.17 7.98 16.95
N VAL A 35 -1.54 7.79 15.67
CA VAL A 35 -0.53 7.67 14.59
C VAL A 35 0.17 9.00 14.33
N VAL A 36 -0.54 10.13 14.41
CA VAL A 36 0.06 11.47 14.27
C VAL A 36 1.03 11.77 15.41
N GLU A 37 0.65 11.42 16.64
CA GLU A 37 1.48 11.62 17.84
C GLU A 37 2.77 10.80 17.76
N GLY A 38 2.72 9.62 17.14
CA GLY A 38 3.91 8.81 16.87
C GLY A 38 4.52 8.17 18.12
N ASP A 39 3.74 8.06 19.19
CA ASP A 39 4.16 7.49 20.47
C ASP A 39 4.46 5.98 20.38
N SER A 40 4.96 5.40 21.47
CA SER A 40 5.35 3.98 21.57
C SER A 40 4.25 2.97 21.21
N MET A 41 3.00 3.42 21.10
CA MET A 41 1.85 2.59 20.75
C MET A 41 1.54 2.55 19.24
N VAL A 42 2.23 3.35 18.41
CA VAL A 42 1.90 3.49 16.98
C VAL A 42 1.91 2.16 16.22
N VAL A 43 2.84 1.26 16.56
CA VAL A 43 2.90 -0.08 15.95
C VAL A 43 1.65 -0.91 16.27
N LEU A 44 1.19 -0.89 17.52
CA LEU A 44 -0.02 -1.59 17.95
C LEU A 44 -1.27 -0.98 17.30
N VAL A 45 -1.30 0.34 17.14
CA VAL A 45 -2.37 1.03 16.43
C VAL A 45 -2.44 0.57 14.98
N ILE A 46 -1.31 0.49 14.27
CA ILE A 46 -1.28 0.00 12.89
C ILE A 46 -1.72 -1.45 12.78
N GLN A 47 -1.32 -2.32 13.72
CA GLN A 47 -1.78 -3.70 13.76
C GLN A 47 -3.30 -3.79 13.94
N LEU A 48 -3.87 -2.95 14.82
CA LEU A 48 -5.32 -2.88 14.99
C LEU A 48 -6.01 -2.41 13.70
N LEU A 49 -5.49 -1.38 13.04
CA LEU A 49 -6.02 -0.88 11.77
C LEU A 49 -5.97 -1.95 10.67
N HIS A 50 -4.88 -2.73 10.63
CA HIS A 50 -4.74 -3.87 9.74
C HIS A 50 -5.82 -4.93 10.01
N CYS A 51 -6.08 -5.29 11.26
CA CYS A 51 -7.17 -6.21 11.58
C CYS A 51 -8.55 -5.67 11.16
N LEU A 52 -8.80 -4.37 11.39
CA LEU A 52 -10.07 -3.75 11.02
C LEU A 52 -10.29 -3.74 9.50
N CYS A 53 -9.23 -3.55 8.71
CA CYS A 53 -9.33 -3.48 7.25
C CYS A 53 -9.50 -4.83 6.56
N LEU A 54 -9.39 -5.96 7.27
CA LEU A 54 -9.68 -7.27 6.68
C LEU A 54 -11.13 -7.38 6.19
N ASN A 55 -12.03 -6.54 6.70
CA ASN A 55 -13.33 -6.30 6.10
C ASN A 55 -13.26 -5.11 5.11
N PRO A 56 -13.57 -5.31 3.81
CA PRO A 56 -13.57 -4.24 2.81
C PRO A 56 -14.44 -3.03 3.18
N LYS A 57 -15.57 -3.24 3.87
CA LYS A 57 -16.44 -2.13 4.32
C LYS A 57 -15.73 -1.19 5.29
N ASN A 58 -14.81 -1.72 6.10
CA ASN A 58 -14.04 -0.92 7.04
C ASN A 58 -12.91 -0.17 6.34
N ALA A 59 -12.36 -0.70 5.24
CA ALA A 59 -11.37 0.02 4.43
C ALA A 59 -11.93 1.32 3.84
N GLU A 60 -13.20 1.33 3.41
CA GLU A 60 -13.88 2.55 2.96
C GLU A 60 -14.07 3.59 4.08
N LYS A 61 -14.40 3.12 5.30
CA LYS A 61 -14.50 4.00 6.48
C LYS A 61 -13.12 4.58 6.86
N LEU A 62 -12.08 3.76 6.80
CA LEU A 62 -10.69 4.17 7.01
C LEU A 62 -10.25 5.20 5.96
N ALA A 63 -10.63 5.01 4.69
CA ALA A 63 -10.40 5.99 3.64
C ALA A 63 -11.06 7.32 3.98
N SER A 64 -12.34 7.27 4.36
CA SER A 64 -13.15 8.44 4.67
C SER A 64 -12.64 9.24 5.87
N CYS A 65 -12.04 8.58 6.86
CA CYS A 65 -11.46 9.26 8.02
C CYS A 65 -10.08 9.91 7.74
N GLY A 66 -9.52 9.71 6.54
CA GLY A 66 -8.27 10.33 6.11
C GLY A 66 -7.02 9.75 6.78
N ILE A 67 -7.05 8.49 7.20
CA ILE A 67 -5.91 7.88 7.90
C ILE A 67 -4.74 7.55 6.99
N PHE A 68 -4.97 7.29 5.70
CA PHE A 68 -3.89 6.85 4.80
C PHE A 68 -2.82 7.90 4.53
N PRO A 69 -3.12 9.20 4.31
CA PRO A 69 -2.09 10.24 4.24
C PRO A 69 -1.27 10.36 5.52
N VAL A 70 -1.90 10.18 6.69
CA VAL A 70 -1.22 10.18 7.99
C VAL A 70 -0.28 8.99 8.10
N LEU A 71 -0.76 7.80 7.75
CA LEU A 71 0.05 6.60 7.74
C LEU A 71 1.24 6.72 6.78
N THR A 72 1.04 7.16 5.54
CA THR A 72 2.16 7.31 4.59
C THR A 72 3.18 8.35 5.04
N ALA A 73 2.78 9.34 5.84
CA ALA A 73 3.71 10.25 6.52
C ALA A 73 4.49 9.54 7.62
N ALA A 74 3.80 8.84 8.53
CA ALA A 74 4.42 8.14 9.66
C ALA A 74 5.44 7.08 9.22
N LEU A 75 5.15 6.34 8.14
CA LEU A 75 6.05 5.29 7.62
C LEU A 75 7.35 5.82 7.00
N ARG A 76 7.55 7.14 6.91
CA ARG A 76 8.85 7.71 6.54
C ARG A 76 9.85 7.69 7.69
N ALA A 77 9.40 7.58 8.95
CA ALA A 77 10.25 7.47 10.13
C ALA A 77 11.22 6.27 10.03
N GLU A 78 12.38 6.33 10.69
CA GLU A 78 13.45 5.31 10.59
C GLU A 78 13.20 4.03 11.39
N ASP A 79 12.00 3.86 11.95
CA ASP A 79 11.60 2.64 12.65
C ASP A 79 11.24 1.52 11.65
N GLU A 80 12.08 0.48 11.58
CA GLU A 80 11.88 -0.66 10.69
C GLU A 80 10.64 -1.49 11.02
N LEU A 81 10.32 -1.68 12.30
CA LEU A 81 9.16 -2.44 12.73
C LEU A 81 7.88 -1.71 12.32
N LEU A 82 7.84 -0.39 12.58
CA LEU A 82 6.75 0.48 12.15
C LEU A 82 6.56 0.41 10.64
N ARG A 83 7.63 0.54 9.86
CA ARG A 83 7.59 0.43 8.39
C ARG A 83 7.07 -0.92 7.94
N ALA A 84 7.59 -2.02 8.48
CA ALA A 84 7.18 -3.36 8.08
C ALA A 84 5.69 -3.60 8.35
N GLN A 85 5.20 -3.27 9.55
CA GLN A 85 3.78 -3.42 9.89
C GLN A 85 2.88 -2.51 9.06
N GLY A 86 3.28 -1.26 8.84
CA GLY A 86 2.51 -0.33 8.02
C GLY A 86 2.49 -0.68 6.54
N LEU A 87 3.60 -1.17 5.98
CA LEU A 87 3.64 -1.64 4.60
C LEU A 87 2.83 -2.93 4.42
N ALA A 88 2.86 -3.86 5.38
CA ALA A 88 2.00 -5.03 5.37
C ALA A 88 0.52 -4.65 5.33
N PHE A 89 0.11 -3.68 6.16
CA PHE A 89 -1.24 -3.11 6.14
C PHE A 89 -1.59 -2.48 4.77
N LEU A 90 -0.68 -1.68 4.20
CA LEU A 90 -0.88 -1.08 2.87
C LEU A 90 -0.94 -2.13 1.75
N ALA A 91 -0.23 -3.26 1.87
CA ALA A 91 -0.27 -4.35 0.91
C ALA A 91 -1.66 -5.00 0.89
N VAL A 92 -2.24 -5.29 2.06
CA VAL A 92 -3.61 -5.83 2.16
C VAL A 92 -4.62 -4.87 1.54
N LEU A 93 -4.51 -3.57 1.80
CA LEU A 93 -5.38 -2.58 1.17
C LEU A 93 -5.20 -2.50 -0.34
N ALA A 94 -3.98 -2.66 -0.85
CA ALA A 94 -3.70 -2.61 -2.28
C ALA A 94 -4.38 -3.76 -3.05
N GLU A 95 -4.66 -4.88 -2.39
CA GLU A 95 -5.40 -6.00 -2.98
C GLU A 95 -6.91 -5.75 -3.07
N GLN A 96 -7.46 -4.87 -2.22
CA GLN A 96 -8.91 -4.60 -2.16
C GLN A 96 -9.38 -3.69 -3.29
N GLU A 97 -10.50 -4.05 -3.93
CA GLU A 97 -11.07 -3.31 -5.06
C GLU A 97 -11.41 -1.85 -4.71
N GLY A 98 -11.09 -0.92 -5.60
CA GLY A 98 -11.35 0.52 -5.42
C GLY A 98 -10.31 1.28 -4.59
N MET A 99 -9.38 0.59 -3.93
CA MET A 99 -8.37 1.21 -3.08
C MET A 99 -7.20 1.83 -3.85
N GLU A 100 -6.98 1.47 -5.11
CA GLU A 100 -5.84 1.93 -5.92
C GLU A 100 -5.73 3.46 -6.00
N LEU A 101 -6.84 4.15 -6.23
CA LEU A 101 -6.89 5.61 -6.33
C LEU A 101 -6.76 6.27 -4.95
N VAL A 102 -7.38 5.67 -3.92
CA VAL A 102 -7.31 6.15 -2.54
C VAL A 102 -5.86 6.13 -2.06
N LEU A 103 -5.17 5.00 -2.21
CA LEU A 103 -3.78 4.83 -1.81
C LEU A 103 -2.84 5.73 -2.64
N ALA A 104 -3.09 5.85 -3.94
CA ALA A 104 -2.32 6.74 -4.80
C ALA A 104 -2.44 8.21 -4.37
N ASN A 105 -3.66 8.68 -4.07
CA ASN A 105 -3.90 10.05 -3.58
C ASN A 105 -3.35 10.26 -2.16
N ALA A 106 -3.30 9.20 -1.35
CA ALA A 106 -2.64 9.20 -0.04
C ALA A 106 -1.10 9.23 -0.12
N GLY A 107 -0.52 9.23 -1.33
CA GLY A 107 0.92 9.38 -1.53
C GLY A 107 1.71 8.08 -1.46
N ILE A 108 1.08 6.91 -1.61
CA ILE A 108 1.78 5.61 -1.55
C ILE A 108 2.94 5.54 -2.54
N CYS A 109 2.78 6.07 -3.76
CA CYS A 109 3.85 6.08 -4.76
C CYS A 109 5.07 6.89 -4.32
N SER A 110 4.86 7.99 -3.58
CA SER A 110 5.95 8.79 -3.00
C SER A 110 6.63 8.04 -1.84
N LEU A 111 5.85 7.38 -0.99
CA LEU A 111 6.38 6.56 0.10
C LEU A 111 7.28 5.43 -0.43
N LEU A 112 6.79 4.67 -1.42
CA LEU A 112 7.57 3.59 -2.03
C LEU A 112 8.86 4.11 -2.68
N ALA A 113 8.83 5.33 -3.23
CA ALA A 113 10.02 5.98 -3.78
C ALA A 113 11.03 6.37 -2.69
N SER A 114 10.58 6.87 -1.54
CA SER A 114 11.49 7.18 -0.44
C SER A 114 12.11 5.92 0.17
N LEU A 115 11.30 4.86 0.31
CA LEU A 115 11.73 3.62 0.93
C LEU A 115 12.55 2.71 0.01
N SER A 116 12.61 2.99 -1.30
CA SER A 116 13.49 2.27 -2.22
C SER A 116 14.98 2.54 -2.00
N SER A 117 15.35 3.40 -1.05
CA SER A 117 16.73 3.56 -0.59
C SER A 117 17.09 2.56 0.53
N SER A 118 16.10 1.85 1.09
CA SER A 118 16.30 0.89 2.18
C SER A 118 17.21 -0.26 1.77
N SER A 119 18.09 -0.69 2.67
CA SER A 119 18.86 -1.93 2.53
C SER A 119 18.09 -3.16 3.03
N SER A 120 17.00 -2.97 3.79
CA SER A 120 16.25 -4.06 4.41
C SER A 120 15.47 -4.87 3.38
N SER A 121 15.74 -6.18 3.33
CA SER A 121 15.02 -7.12 2.45
C SER A 121 13.54 -7.19 2.80
N ASP A 122 13.18 -7.06 4.09
CA ASP A 122 11.79 -7.15 4.55
C ASP A 122 10.97 -5.95 4.07
N ILE A 123 11.56 -4.74 4.10
CA ILE A 123 10.93 -3.54 3.55
C ILE A 123 10.73 -3.70 2.04
N TRP A 124 11.74 -4.19 1.33
CA TRP A 124 11.62 -4.43 -0.11
C TRP A 124 10.59 -5.49 -0.47
N TYR A 125 10.46 -6.54 0.33
CA TYR A 125 9.40 -7.54 0.16
C TYR A 125 8.03 -6.86 0.15
N TRP A 126 7.73 -6.04 1.16
CA TRP A 126 6.43 -5.36 1.22
C TRP A 126 6.24 -4.29 0.13
N ILE A 127 7.30 -3.58 -0.25
CA ILE A 127 7.27 -2.67 -1.40
C ILE A 127 6.84 -3.43 -2.65
N VAL A 128 7.44 -4.60 -2.92
CA VAL A 128 7.10 -5.43 -4.08
C VAL A 128 5.66 -5.94 -4.00
N ALA A 129 5.23 -6.42 -2.83
CA ALA A 129 3.87 -6.89 -2.61
C ALA A 129 2.83 -5.80 -2.95
N ILE A 130 3.01 -4.58 -2.44
CA ILE A 130 2.14 -3.44 -2.76
C ILE A 130 2.13 -3.15 -4.26
N VAL A 131 3.29 -3.10 -4.91
CA VAL A 131 3.36 -2.76 -6.33
C VAL A 131 2.71 -3.83 -7.20
N LEU A 132 2.91 -5.11 -6.86
CA LEU A 132 2.27 -6.22 -7.56
C LEU A 132 0.75 -6.21 -7.37
N ALA A 133 0.26 -5.89 -6.17
CA ALA A 133 -1.17 -5.76 -5.89
C ALA A 133 -1.82 -4.60 -6.66
N LEU A 134 -1.12 -3.47 -6.81
CA LEU A 134 -1.61 -2.33 -7.60
C LEU A 134 -1.53 -2.55 -9.12
N LEU A 135 -0.71 -3.49 -9.58
CA LEU A 135 -0.39 -3.69 -10.99
C LEU A 135 -1.62 -3.91 -11.90
N PRO A 136 -2.55 -4.82 -11.55
CA PRO A 136 -3.73 -5.11 -12.39
C PRO A 136 -4.60 -3.88 -12.64
N ARG A 137 -4.50 -2.87 -11.77
CA ARG A 137 -5.33 -1.67 -11.77
C ARG A 137 -4.55 -0.40 -12.13
N THR A 138 -3.33 -0.56 -12.65
CA THR A 138 -2.47 0.55 -13.08
C THR A 138 -3.08 1.44 -14.15
N ALA A 139 -4.04 0.95 -14.94
CA ALA A 139 -4.77 1.75 -15.92
C ALA A 139 -5.51 2.95 -15.27
N GLN A 140 -6.01 2.78 -14.04
CA GLN A 140 -6.71 3.83 -13.31
C GLN A 140 -5.76 4.87 -12.71
N LEU A 141 -4.51 4.49 -12.46
CA LEU A 141 -3.51 5.39 -11.86
C LEU A 141 -3.09 6.49 -12.84
N ARG A 142 -2.68 7.66 -12.32
CA ARG A 142 -2.12 8.72 -13.17
C ARG A 142 -0.77 8.30 -13.79
N PRO A 143 -0.40 8.80 -14.99
CA PRO A 143 0.89 8.50 -15.61
C PRO A 143 2.14 8.62 -14.72
N PRO A 144 2.30 9.67 -13.88
CA PRO A 144 3.46 9.75 -12.97
C PRO A 144 3.50 8.61 -11.94
N HIS A 145 2.34 8.18 -11.41
CA HIS A 145 2.27 7.07 -10.48
C HIS A 145 2.68 5.76 -11.15
N ARG A 146 2.17 5.48 -12.37
CA ARG A 146 2.58 4.31 -13.16
C ARG A 146 4.08 4.29 -13.43
N LYS A 147 4.64 5.45 -13.81
CA LYS A 147 6.09 5.58 -14.05
C LYS A 147 6.88 5.30 -12.77
N GLN A 148 6.38 5.72 -11.62
CA GLN A 148 7.03 5.46 -10.34
C GLN A 148 6.97 3.97 -9.97
N LEU A 149 5.81 3.32 -10.08
CA LEU A 149 5.68 1.87 -9.84
C LEU A 149 6.63 1.06 -10.75
N LEU A 150 6.78 1.44 -12.02
CA LEU A 150 7.74 0.79 -12.93
C LEU A 150 9.20 0.95 -12.46
N ARG A 151 9.58 2.14 -11.97
CA ARG A 151 10.93 2.36 -11.43
C ARG A 151 11.17 1.46 -10.23
N THR A 152 10.19 1.35 -9.34
CA THR A 152 10.26 0.47 -8.17
C THR A 152 10.39 -1.01 -8.59
N LEU A 153 9.63 -1.48 -9.59
CA LEU A 153 9.76 -2.85 -10.09
C LEU A 153 11.13 -3.14 -10.72
N ARG A 154 11.72 -2.17 -11.44
CA ARG A 154 13.06 -2.32 -12.01
C ARG A 154 14.12 -2.43 -10.92
N ALA A 155 14.07 -1.55 -9.93
CA ALA A 155 14.97 -1.60 -8.78
C ALA A 155 14.81 -2.93 -8.01
N ALA A 156 13.59 -3.42 -7.82
CA ALA A 156 13.35 -4.73 -7.22
C ALA A 156 13.98 -5.88 -8.02
N ALA A 157 13.91 -5.84 -9.36
CA ALA A 157 14.54 -6.86 -10.20
C ALA A 157 16.07 -6.80 -10.19
N GLU A 158 16.65 -5.60 -10.14
CA GLU A 158 18.10 -5.41 -9.94
C GLU A 158 18.55 -6.02 -8.61
N ARG A 159 17.81 -5.76 -7.53
CA ARG A 159 18.06 -6.33 -6.20
C ARG A 159 17.83 -7.84 -6.10
N LEU A 160 16.89 -8.37 -6.88
CA LEU A 160 16.71 -9.81 -6.98
C LEU A 160 17.90 -10.46 -7.71
N ALA A 161 18.46 -9.78 -8.72
CA ALA A 161 19.59 -10.28 -9.48
C ALA A 161 20.91 -10.24 -8.70
N ASP A 162 21.12 -9.23 -7.84
CA ASP A 162 22.31 -9.12 -6.97
C ASP A 162 22.18 -9.93 -5.66
N GLY A 163 21.01 -10.51 -5.38
CA GLY A 163 20.74 -11.34 -4.21
C GLY A 163 20.40 -10.56 -2.93
N SER A 164 20.30 -9.23 -2.98
CA SER A 164 19.91 -8.36 -1.86
C SER A 164 18.41 -8.33 -1.57
N LEU A 165 17.60 -8.90 -2.46
CA LEU A 165 16.17 -9.15 -2.26
C LEU A 165 15.87 -10.64 -2.44
N ARG A 166 15.24 -11.25 -1.43
CA ARG A 166 14.75 -12.63 -1.49
C ARG A 166 13.24 -12.63 -1.65
N LEU A 167 12.77 -13.23 -2.73
CA LEU A 167 11.36 -13.44 -3.01
C LEU A 167 11.09 -14.94 -3.20
N GLN A 168 9.86 -15.36 -2.94
CA GLN A 168 9.40 -16.70 -3.27
C GLN A 168 9.39 -16.90 -4.80
N GLN A 169 9.40 -18.16 -5.24
CA GLN A 169 9.44 -18.48 -6.67
C GLN A 169 8.20 -17.96 -7.42
N SER A 170 7.02 -17.99 -6.78
CA SER A 170 5.76 -17.43 -7.30
C SER A 170 5.88 -15.92 -7.53
N GLU A 171 6.40 -15.19 -6.56
CA GLU A 171 6.60 -13.74 -6.58
C GLU A 171 7.64 -13.33 -7.64
N CYS A 172 8.73 -14.09 -7.76
CA CYS A 172 9.71 -13.92 -8.83
C CYS A 172 9.06 -13.99 -10.22
N ARG A 173 8.13 -14.93 -10.44
CA ARG A 173 7.41 -15.07 -11.71
C ARG A 173 6.48 -13.88 -11.94
N LEU A 174 5.76 -13.44 -10.91
CA LEU A 174 4.89 -12.27 -10.97
C LEU A 174 5.67 -11.00 -11.28
N LEU A 175 6.81 -10.77 -10.63
CA LEU A 175 7.70 -9.63 -10.89
C LEU A 175 8.20 -9.61 -12.34
N LYS A 176 8.68 -10.75 -12.85
CA LYS A 176 9.14 -10.86 -14.26
C LYS A 176 8.00 -10.58 -15.24
N ARG A 177 6.80 -11.13 -14.97
CA ARG A 177 5.60 -10.88 -15.77
C ARG A 177 5.21 -9.40 -15.75
N ALA A 178 5.13 -8.80 -14.57
CA ALA A 178 4.78 -7.40 -14.37
C ALA A 178 5.73 -6.46 -15.13
N LEU A 179 7.03 -6.72 -15.06
CA LEU A 179 8.03 -5.97 -15.82
C LEU A 179 7.79 -6.09 -17.32
N SER A 180 7.50 -7.28 -17.85
CA SER A 180 7.24 -7.47 -19.28
C SER A 180 5.99 -6.69 -19.74
N GLU A 181 4.91 -6.76 -18.98
CA GLU A 181 3.63 -6.10 -19.31
C GLU A 181 3.77 -4.56 -19.25
N MET A 182 4.45 -4.03 -18.22
CA MET A 182 4.68 -2.60 -18.11
C MET A 182 5.69 -2.03 -19.12
N HIS A 183 6.65 -2.83 -19.60
CA HIS A 183 7.53 -2.42 -20.68
C HIS A 183 6.78 -2.23 -22.00
N VAL A 184 5.80 -3.08 -22.29
CA VAL A 184 4.89 -2.90 -23.43
C VAL A 184 4.11 -1.60 -23.28
N TYR A 185 3.55 -1.35 -22.09
CA TYR A 185 2.75 -0.14 -21.83
C TYR A 185 3.56 1.15 -21.98
N THR A 186 4.81 1.18 -21.48
CA THR A 186 5.68 2.35 -21.62
C THR A 186 6.21 2.58 -23.03
N ARG A 187 6.37 1.52 -23.85
CA ARG A 187 6.63 1.67 -25.28
C ARG A 187 5.43 2.27 -26.00
N MET A 188 4.22 1.80 -25.71
CA MET A 188 2.98 2.33 -26.29
C MET A 188 2.74 3.82 -25.97
N LEU A 189 3.03 4.24 -24.73
CA LEU A 189 2.94 5.64 -24.33
C LEU A 189 3.97 6.55 -25.03
N LYS A 190 5.14 6.02 -25.40
CA LYS A 190 6.15 6.78 -26.18
C LYS A 190 5.79 6.90 -27.66
N SER A 191 4.98 5.98 -28.19
CA SER A 191 4.53 5.97 -29.59
C SER A 191 3.20 6.70 -29.84
N ALA A 192 2.50 7.13 -28.79
CA ALA A 192 1.26 7.89 -28.95
C ALA A 192 1.58 9.34 -29.35
N PRO A 193 1.10 9.83 -30.52
CA PRO A 193 1.29 11.22 -30.89
C PRO A 193 0.57 12.10 -29.87
N ILE A 194 1.30 13.06 -29.29
CA ILE A 194 0.73 14.12 -28.46
C ILE A 194 -0.19 14.92 -29.38
N ARG A 195 -1.50 14.67 -29.35
CA ARG A 195 -2.46 15.59 -29.97
C ARG A 195 -2.47 16.85 -29.12
N PRO A 196 -2.05 18.02 -29.64
CA PRO A 196 -2.25 19.26 -28.92
C PRO A 196 -3.75 19.45 -28.73
N VAL A 197 -4.18 19.57 -27.48
CA VAL A 197 -5.53 20.02 -27.16
C VAL A 197 -5.60 21.45 -27.66
N ALA A 198 -6.34 21.67 -28.74
CA ALA A 198 -6.62 23.00 -29.25
C ALA A 198 -7.38 23.76 -28.15
N VAL A 199 -6.68 24.67 -27.47
CA VAL A 199 -7.30 25.66 -26.60
C VAL A 199 -8.09 26.58 -27.52
N ARG A 200 -9.42 26.41 -27.56
CA ARG A 200 -10.30 27.41 -28.15
C ARG A 200 -10.21 28.66 -27.28
N ALA A 201 -9.56 29.70 -27.79
CA ALA A 201 -9.67 31.03 -27.24
C ALA A 201 -11.14 31.47 -27.36
N VAL A 202 -11.69 31.95 -26.24
CA VAL A 202 -12.96 32.68 -26.15
C VAL A 202 -12.64 34.15 -26.20
#